data_AF-A0AAF0C793-F1
#
_entry.id   AF-A0AAF0C793-F1
#
_cell.length_a   1.000
_cell.length_b   1.000
_cell.length_c   1.000
_cell.angle_alpha   90.00
_cell.angle_beta   90.00
_cell.angle_gamma   90.00
#
_symmetry.space_group_name_H-M   'P 1'
#
loop_
_entity.id
_entity.type
_entity.pdbx_description
1 polymer ?
#
loop_
_entity_poly.entity_id
_entity_poly.type
_entity_poly.pdbx_seq_one_letter_code
_entity_poly.pdbx_strand_id
1 'polypeptide(L)'
;MNKKIRDLQGLGPKSEAALAQIGICNLEDFLAADPYDIYRRLKLSDSGTGLNFLYAIIGARQNCHWQTVAREQKTAILLRLEEMGLAPK
;
A
#
# COMPACT_ATOMS: atom_id res chain seq x y z
N MET A 1 9.59 15.98 -14.92
CA MET A 1 9.47 14.51 -15.08
C MET A 1 8.26 14.06 -14.29
N ASN A 2 7.27 13.41 -14.91
CA ASN A 2 6.17 12.79 -14.18
C ASN A 2 6.70 11.56 -13.44
N LYS A 3 6.67 11.59 -12.10
CA LYS A 3 7.11 10.49 -11.25
C LYS A 3 6.14 9.31 -11.40
N LYS A 4 6.64 8.10 -11.62
CA LYS A 4 5.81 6.89 -11.69
C LYS A 4 5.67 6.25 -10.31
N ILE A 5 4.72 5.31 -10.17
CA ILE A 5 4.51 4.58 -8.91
C ILE A 5 5.78 3.80 -8.54
N ARG A 6 6.43 3.15 -9.51
CA ARG A 6 7.69 2.42 -9.30
C ARG A 6 8.88 3.27 -8.83
N ASP A 7 8.74 4.60 -8.86
CA ASP A 7 9.77 5.54 -8.42
C ASP A 7 9.49 6.08 -6.99
N LEU A 8 8.39 5.64 -6.37
CA LEU A 8 8.05 5.99 -5.00
C LEU A 8 8.82 5.09 -4.00
N GLN A 9 9.16 5.67 -2.85
CA GLN A 9 9.96 4.94 -1.85
C GLN A 9 9.22 3.69 -1.37
N GLY A 10 9.88 2.53 -1.47
CA GLY A 10 9.31 1.24 -1.10
C GLY A 10 8.42 0.59 -2.17
N LEU A 11 8.19 1.24 -3.32
CA LEU A 11 7.45 0.67 -4.44
C LEU A 11 8.40 0.46 -5.63
N GLY A 12 8.42 -0.77 -6.16
CA GLY A 12 9.20 -1.11 -7.35
C GLY A 12 8.32 -1.57 -8.52
N PRO A 13 8.91 -2.05 -9.64
CA PRO A 13 8.16 -2.51 -10.81
C PRO A 13 7.12 -3.59 -10.50
N LYS A 14 7.42 -4.50 -9.55
CA LYS A 14 6.46 -5.51 -9.09
C LYS A 14 5.26 -4.90 -8.37
N SER A 15 5.50 -3.92 -7.50
CA SER A 15 4.46 -3.20 -6.79
C SER A 15 3.56 -2.43 -7.76
N GLU A 16 4.15 -1.75 -8.74
CA GLU A 16 3.40 -1.03 -9.77
C GLU A 16 2.55 -1.99 -10.62
N ALA A 17 3.09 -3.15 -11.01
CA ALA A 17 2.31 -4.16 -11.73
C ALA A 17 1.12 -4.68 -10.90
N ALA A 18 1.32 -4.96 -9.61
CA ALA A 18 0.24 -5.39 -8.71
C ALA A 18 -0.82 -4.30 -8.51
N LEU A 19 -0.41 -3.03 -8.42
CA LEU A 19 -1.33 -1.88 -8.34
C LEU A 19 -2.14 -1.73 -9.64
N ALA A 20 -1.50 -1.92 -10.80
CA ALA A 20 -2.18 -1.86 -12.09
C ALA A 20 -3.25 -2.97 -12.23
N GLN A 21 -3.01 -4.17 -11.67
CA GLN A 21 -4.00 -5.27 -11.67
C GLN A 21 -5.30 -4.92 -10.93
N ILE A 22 -5.25 -3.99 -9.98
CA ILE A 22 -6.43 -3.52 -9.23
C ILE A 22 -6.93 -2.14 -9.71
N GLY A 23 -6.50 -1.70 -10.89
CA GLY A 23 -6.93 -0.47 -11.55
C GLY A 23 -6.21 0.80 -11.10
N ILE A 24 -5.04 0.69 -10.47
CA ILE A 24 -4.21 1.84 -10.06
C ILE A 24 -3.00 1.91 -10.99
N CYS A 25 -3.13 2.71 -12.05
CA CYS A 25 -2.21 2.71 -13.17
C CYS A 25 -1.23 3.90 -13.15
N ASN A 26 -1.56 4.96 -12.42
CA ASN A 26 -0.75 6.17 -12.36
C ASN A 26 -0.72 6.80 -10.95
N LEU A 27 0.08 7.86 -10.80
CA LEU A 27 0.27 8.53 -9.51
C LEU A 27 -1.01 9.20 -9.00
N GLU A 28 -1.86 9.72 -9.89
CA GLU A 28 -3.14 10.33 -9.52
C GLU A 28 -4.10 9.29 -8.93
N ASP A 29 -4.25 8.13 -9.58
CA ASP A 29 -5.04 6.99 -9.07
C ASP A 29 -4.55 6.58 -7.67
N PHE A 30 -3.23 6.47 -7.53
CA PHE A 30 -2.58 6.05 -6.29
C PHE A 30 -2.82 7.03 -5.15
N LEU A 31 -2.78 8.34 -5.43
CA LEU A 31 -3.00 9.39 -4.45
C LEU A 31 -4.49 9.59 -4.12
N ALA A 32 -5.40 9.29 -5.05
CA ALA A 32 -6.84 9.41 -4.85
C ALA A 32 -7.47 8.26 -4.04
N ALA A 33 -6.94 7.05 -4.10
CA ALA A 33 -7.52 5.87 -3.45
C ALA A 33 -7.08 5.72 -1.97
N ASP A 34 -7.98 5.40 -1.03
CA ASP A 34 -7.57 5.15 0.38
C ASP A 34 -6.55 3.97 0.49
N PRO A 35 -5.44 4.09 1.26
CA PRO A 35 -4.38 3.07 1.28
C PRO A 35 -4.86 1.71 1.82
N TYR A 36 -5.85 1.69 2.71
CA TYR A 36 -6.42 0.45 3.23
C TYR A 36 -7.36 -0.19 2.20
N ASP A 37 -8.07 0.61 1.39
CA ASP A 37 -8.81 0.11 0.24
C ASP A 37 -7.90 -0.46 -0.86
N ILE A 38 -6.75 0.18 -1.12
CA ILE A 38 -5.72 -0.37 -2.00
C ILE A 38 -5.30 -1.76 -1.47
N TYR A 39 -4.97 -1.85 -0.19
CA TYR A 39 -4.56 -3.11 0.44
C TYR A 39 -5.66 -4.19 0.38
N ARG A 40 -6.91 -3.82 0.62
CA ARG A 40 -8.07 -4.73 0.50
C ARG A 40 -8.16 -5.32 -0.91
N ARG A 41 -8.07 -4.49 -1.95
CA ARG A 41 -8.13 -4.95 -3.35
C ARG A 41 -6.93 -5.84 -3.70
N LEU A 42 -5.73 -5.48 -3.24
CA LEU A 42 -4.53 -6.32 -3.41
C LEU A 42 -4.69 -7.68 -2.73
N LYS A 43 -5.22 -7.72 -1.50
CA LYS A 43 -5.52 -8.97 -0.78
C LYS A 43 -6.54 -9.86 -1.49
N LEU A 44 -7.53 -9.26 -2.14
CA LEU A 44 -8.52 -9.99 -2.95
C LEU A 44 -7.94 -10.51 -4.27
N SER A 45 -6.99 -9.78 -4.87
CA SER A 45 -6.32 -10.18 -6.10
C SER A 45 -5.19 -11.20 -5.88
N ASP A 46 -4.49 -11.13 -4.75
CA ASP A 46 -3.39 -12.02 -4.36
C ASP A 46 -3.37 -12.20 -2.84
N SER A 47 -3.70 -13.42 -2.39
CA SER A 47 -3.69 -13.80 -0.97
C SER A 47 -2.32 -13.64 -0.30
N GLY A 48 -1.23 -13.63 -1.09
CA GLY A 48 0.15 -13.42 -0.65
C GLY A 48 0.47 -11.96 -0.28
N THR A 49 -0.42 -11.00 -0.52
CA THR A 49 -0.21 -9.60 -0.16
C THR A 49 -0.04 -9.45 1.36
N GLY A 50 1.16 -9.09 1.82
CA GLY A 50 1.49 -8.91 3.24
C GLY A 50 1.43 -7.45 3.72
N LEU A 51 1.52 -7.24 5.04
CA LEU A 51 1.54 -5.91 5.65
C LEU A 51 2.66 -5.00 5.12
N ASN A 52 3.79 -5.56 4.69
CA ASN A 52 4.88 -4.79 4.12
C ASN A 52 4.46 -3.98 2.89
N PHE A 53 3.51 -4.49 2.10
CA PHE A 53 3.00 -3.75 0.95
C PHE A 53 2.13 -2.56 1.41
N LEU A 54 1.29 -2.74 2.44
CA LEU A 54 0.55 -1.63 3.05
C LEU A 54 1.49 -0.58 3.65
N TYR A 55 2.55 -0.99 4.36
CA TYR A 55 3.56 -0.05 4.87
C TYR A 55 4.28 0.71 3.76
N ALA A 56 4.58 0.04 2.64
CA ALA A 56 5.18 0.70 1.48
C ALA A 56 4.22 1.70 0.82
N ILE A 57 2.93 1.38 0.70
CA ILE A 57 1.90 2.28 0.18
C ILE A 57 1.79 3.52 1.07
N ILE A 58 1.70 3.35 2.39
CA ILE A 58 1.60 4.46 3.34
C ILE A 58 2.89 5.28 3.34
N GLY A 59 4.06 4.63 3.38
CA GLY A 59 5.36 5.30 3.37
C GLY A 59 5.58 6.12 2.11
N ALA A 60 5.24 5.58 0.94
CA ALA A 60 5.28 6.29 -0.33
C ALA A 60 4.45 7.60 -0.31
N ARG A 61 3.29 7.60 0.36
CA ARG A 61 2.39 8.77 0.45
C ARG A 61 2.85 9.79 1.50
N GLN A 62 3.42 9.31 2.59
CA GLN A 62 4.00 10.15 3.64
C GLN A 62 5.44 10.60 3.31
N ASN A 63 5.97 10.19 2.16
CA ASN A 63 7.35 10.43 1.76
C ASN A 63 8.37 9.96 2.81
N CYS A 64 8.13 8.77 3.39
CA CYS A 64 8.98 8.17 4.41
C CYS A 64 9.24 6.68 4.14
N HIS A 65 10.32 6.15 4.73
CA HIS A 65 10.68 4.75 4.53
C HIS A 65 9.64 3.83 5.17
N TRP A 66 9.26 2.75 4.51
CA TRP A 66 8.21 1.83 4.99
C TRP A 66 8.49 1.27 6.39
N GLN A 67 9.76 1.14 6.79
CA GLN A 67 10.15 0.70 8.13
C GLN A 67 9.78 1.72 9.22
N THR A 68 9.74 3.02 8.88
CA THR A 68 9.25 4.06 9.80
C THR A 68 7.76 3.86 10.06
N VAL A 69 6.97 3.61 9.01
CA VAL A 69 5.54 3.27 9.14
C VAL A 69 5.35 2.01 9.99
N ALA A 70 6.11 0.95 9.69
CA ALA A 70 6.04 -0.32 10.43
C ALA A 70 6.43 -0.18 11.92
N ARG A 71 7.33 0.76 12.25
CA ARG A 71 7.77 0.99 13.63
C ARG A 71 6.80 1.91 14.40
N GLU A 72 6.30 2.95 13.75
CA GLU A 72 5.60 4.05 14.43
C GLU A 72 4.08 3.96 14.32
N GLN A 73 3.56 3.31 13.26
CA GLN A 73 2.12 3.32 12.94
C GLN A 73 1.50 1.92 12.96
N LYS A 74 2.27 0.86 13.20
CA LYS A 74 1.80 -0.53 13.13
C LYS A 74 0.55 -0.80 13.97
N THR A 75 0.51 -0.33 15.21
CA THR A 75 -0.66 -0.54 16.08
C THR A 75 -1.91 0.08 15.46
N ALA A 76 -1.86 1.36 15.07
CA ALA A 76 -3.00 2.04 14.44
C ALA A 76 -3.44 1.36 13.14
N ILE A 77 -2.48 0.91 12.32
CA ILE A 77 -2.77 0.17 11.08
C ILE A 77 -3.48 -1.15 11.37
N LEU A 78 -3.04 -1.91 12.38
CA LEU A 78 -3.65 -3.19 12.74
C LEU A 78 -5.07 -3.00 13.27
N LEU A 79 -5.31 -2.02 14.14
CA LEU A 79 -6.67 -1.70 14.59
C LEU A 79 -7.57 -1.34 13.40
N ARG A 80 -7.08 -0.52 12.47
CA ARG A 80 -7.86 -0.15 11.28
C ARG A 80 -8.19 -1.35 10.40
N LEU A 81 -7.22 -2.27 10.21
CA LEU A 81 -7.46 -3.50 9.46
C LEU A 81 -8.46 -4.41 10.17
N GLU A 82 -8.44 -4.48 11.50
CA GLU A 82 -9.43 -5.22 12.28
C GLU A 82 -10.84 -4.67 12.11
N GLU A 83 -11.02 -3.35 12.18
CA GLU A 83 -12.31 -2.68 11.89
C GLU A 83 -12.85 -3.00 10.48
N MET A 84 -11.94 -3.19 9.52
CA MET A 84 -12.27 -3.54 8.14
C MET A 84 -12.46 -5.04 7.91
N GLY A 85 -12.27 -5.89 8.93
CA GLY A 85 -12.30 -7.35 8.79
C GLY A 85 -11.13 -7.93 7.99
N LEU A 86 -10.01 -7.20 7.91
CA LEU A 86 -8.80 -7.51 7.16
C LEU A 86 -7.59 -7.81 8.06
N ALA A 87 -7.81 -7.99 9.37
CA ALA A 87 -6.74 -8.33 10.29
C ALA A 87 -5.98 -9.59 9.79
N PRO A 88 -4.64 -9.54 9.68
CA PRO A 88 -3.86 -10.71 9.33
C PRO A 88 -4.04 -11.78 10.42
N LYS A 89 -4.29 -13.03 9.97
CA LYS A 89 -4.39 -14.21 10.84
C LYS A 89 -3.02 -14.64 11.35
#